data_AF-A0A6U6GWT3-F1
#
_entry.id   AF-A0A6U6GWT3-F1
#
_cell.length_a   1.000
_cell.length_b   1.000
_cell.length_c   1.000
_cell.angle_alpha   90.00
_cell.angle_beta   90.00
_cell.angle_gamma   90.00
#
_symmetry.space_group_name_H-M   'P 1'
#
loop_
_entity.id
_entity.type
_entity.pdbx_description
1 polymer ?
#
loop_
_entity_poly.entity_id
_entity_poly.type
_entity_poly.pdbx_seq_one_letter_code
_entity_poly.pdbx_strand_id
1 'polypeptide(L)'
;KAAAAAAAEAKRQEVEAKKAAAAEAAEQRKKEAEEKRAASAAAVEAKRQEAEAKKAAAAKVAEERRKEAEEKRAAAGAAAELKRQEAAAKKAPTARETLESAKPRTTISLFGFGVPKSEDVAPAAAVVPTVAPKKAAKAPAGVPTLSRWRQNRDGSISGFISGSRSFEDGEPVTTSPITSDAVGGAVVTTGSGSRYGVCFIHNQ
;
A
#
# COMPACT_ATOMS: atom_id res chain seq x y z
N LYS A 1 -14.60 16.36 -87.59
CA LYS A 1 -15.13 17.19 -86.48
C LYS A 1 -16.02 16.38 -85.51
N ALA A 2 -16.94 15.55 -86.00
CA ALA A 2 -17.83 14.72 -85.16
C ALA A 2 -17.12 13.67 -84.27
N ALA A 3 -16.13 12.94 -84.80
CA ALA A 3 -15.40 11.91 -84.02
C ALA A 3 -14.62 12.48 -82.81
N ALA A 4 -14.10 13.70 -82.93
CA ALA A 4 -13.41 14.37 -81.83
C ALA A 4 -14.36 14.84 -80.72
N ALA A 5 -15.60 15.22 -81.08
CA ALA A 5 -16.64 15.59 -80.10
C ALA A 5 -17.12 14.37 -79.31
N ALA A 6 -17.36 13.24 -79.98
CA ALA A 6 -17.75 11.97 -79.33
C ALA A 6 -16.66 11.45 -78.37
N ALA A 7 -15.38 11.54 -78.76
CA ALA A 7 -14.27 11.15 -77.88
C ALA A 7 -14.12 12.08 -76.66
N ALA A 8 -14.42 13.36 -76.81
CA ALA A 8 -14.41 14.32 -75.69
C ALA A 8 -15.58 14.09 -74.72
N GLU A 9 -16.75 13.73 -75.22
CA GLU A 9 -17.92 13.40 -74.41
C GLU A 9 -17.73 12.10 -73.62
N ALA A 10 -17.20 11.04 -74.25
CA ALA A 10 -16.89 9.79 -73.58
C ALA A 10 -15.89 9.97 -72.42
N LYS A 11 -14.85 10.80 -72.62
CA LYS A 11 -13.90 11.14 -71.54
C LYS A 11 -14.55 11.92 -70.41
N ARG A 12 -15.51 12.80 -70.70
CA ARG A 12 -16.26 13.53 -69.66
C ARG A 12 -17.13 12.58 -68.83
N GLN A 13 -17.84 11.67 -69.51
CA GLN A 13 -18.65 10.64 -68.85
C GLN A 13 -17.81 9.71 -67.97
N GLU A 14 -16.63 9.29 -68.43
CA GLU A 14 -15.72 8.45 -67.63
C GLU A 14 -15.18 9.19 -66.39
N VAL A 15 -14.83 10.46 -66.52
CA VAL A 15 -14.38 11.29 -65.39
C VAL A 15 -15.51 11.54 -64.39
N GLU A 16 -16.73 11.74 -64.87
CA GLU A 16 -17.91 11.92 -64.02
C GLU A 16 -18.27 10.63 -63.27
N ALA A 17 -18.26 9.49 -63.96
CA ALA A 17 -18.47 8.17 -63.34
C ALA A 17 -17.39 7.87 -62.28
N LYS A 18 -16.12 8.19 -62.56
CA LYS A 18 -15.03 8.03 -61.58
C LYS A 18 -15.20 8.95 -60.38
N LYS A 19 -15.66 10.19 -60.57
CA LYS A 19 -15.95 11.12 -59.46
C LYS A 19 -17.14 10.66 -58.62
N ALA A 20 -18.20 10.17 -59.25
CA ALA A 20 -19.37 9.61 -58.55
C ALA A 20 -18.98 8.38 -57.72
N ALA A 21 -18.26 7.42 -58.31
CA ALA A 21 -17.79 6.24 -57.61
C ALA A 21 -16.83 6.58 -56.45
N ALA A 22 -15.96 7.58 -56.62
CA ALA A 22 -15.08 8.05 -55.55
C ALA A 22 -15.86 8.73 -54.41
N ALA A 23 -16.93 9.48 -54.72
CA ALA A 23 -17.79 10.12 -53.73
C ALA A 23 -18.59 9.08 -52.92
N GLU A 24 -19.16 8.07 -53.58
CA GLU A 24 -19.87 6.97 -52.91
C GLU A 24 -18.93 6.15 -52.03
N ALA A 25 -17.73 5.82 -52.50
CA ALA A 25 -16.73 5.13 -51.69
C ALA A 25 -16.28 5.96 -50.48
N ALA A 26 -16.21 7.29 -50.60
CA ALA A 26 -15.90 8.18 -49.49
C ALA A 26 -17.03 8.24 -48.45
N GLU A 27 -18.29 8.27 -48.91
CA GLU A 27 -19.49 8.17 -48.05
C GLU A 27 -19.53 6.85 -47.28
N GLN A 28 -19.30 5.72 -47.96
CA GLN A 28 -19.26 4.39 -47.33
C GLN A 28 -18.16 4.31 -46.28
N ARG A 29 -16.94 4.80 -46.59
CA ARG A 29 -15.84 4.85 -45.61
C ARG A 29 -16.15 5.73 -44.41
N LYS A 30 -16.88 6.85 -44.60
CA LYS A 30 -17.32 7.70 -43.48
C LYS A 30 -18.31 6.97 -42.58
N LYS A 31 -19.32 6.29 -43.16
CA LYS A 31 -20.31 5.51 -42.42
C LYS A 31 -19.67 4.36 -41.64
N GLU A 32 -18.78 3.60 -42.27
CA GLU A 32 -18.03 2.53 -41.57
C GLU A 32 -17.11 3.05 -40.46
N ALA A 33 -16.47 4.21 -40.68
CA ALA A 33 -15.62 4.82 -39.66
C ALA A 33 -16.45 5.34 -38.47
N GLU A 34 -17.62 5.90 -38.73
CA GLU A 34 -18.56 6.35 -37.70
C GLU A 34 -19.13 5.17 -36.92
N GLU A 35 -19.53 4.09 -37.59
CA GLU A 35 -20.01 2.87 -36.94
C GLU A 35 -18.93 2.23 -36.06
N LYS A 36 -17.68 2.16 -36.55
CA LYS A 36 -16.55 1.67 -35.75
C LYS A 36 -16.27 2.56 -34.54
N ARG A 37 -16.38 3.88 -34.69
CA ARG A 37 -16.23 4.82 -33.57
C ARG A 37 -17.36 4.65 -32.56
N ALA A 38 -18.61 4.55 -33.00
CA ALA A 38 -19.77 4.32 -32.15
C ALA A 38 -19.67 2.98 -31.40
N ALA A 39 -19.29 1.90 -32.09
CA ALA A 39 -19.07 0.59 -31.47
C ALA A 39 -17.94 0.61 -30.43
N SER A 40 -16.83 1.31 -30.72
CA SER A 40 -15.74 1.45 -29.76
C SER A 40 -16.13 2.28 -28.54
N ALA A 41 -16.91 3.35 -28.72
CA ALA A 41 -17.42 4.18 -27.63
C ALA A 41 -18.40 3.39 -26.74
N ALA A 42 -19.32 2.64 -27.34
CA ALA A 42 -20.25 1.77 -26.62
C ALA A 42 -19.52 0.67 -25.84
N ALA A 43 -18.46 0.07 -26.40
CA ALA A 43 -17.66 -0.94 -25.71
C ALA A 43 -16.90 -0.35 -24.50
N VAL A 44 -16.38 0.87 -24.60
CA VAL A 44 -15.73 1.57 -23.49
C VAL A 44 -16.74 1.92 -22.39
N GLU A 45 -17.94 2.37 -22.77
CA GLU A 45 -19.00 2.68 -21.81
C GLU A 45 -19.50 1.43 -21.08
N ALA A 46 -19.72 0.33 -21.79
CA ALA A 46 -20.10 -0.95 -21.18
C ALA A 46 -19.05 -1.43 -20.15
N LYS A 47 -17.76 -1.32 -20.48
CA LYS A 47 -16.68 -1.65 -19.53
C LYS A 47 -16.67 -0.73 -18.32
N ARG A 48 -16.98 0.55 -18.48
CA ARG A 48 -17.08 1.50 -17.38
C ARG A 48 -18.25 1.15 -16.46
N GLN A 49 -19.42 0.85 -17.02
CA GLN A 49 -20.60 0.43 -16.25
C GLN A 49 -20.35 -0.88 -15.49
N GLU A 50 -19.69 -1.87 -16.10
CA GLU A 50 -19.33 -3.12 -15.44
C GLU A 50 -18.33 -2.90 -14.28
N ALA A 51 -17.32 -2.05 -14.50
CA ALA A 51 -16.35 -1.71 -13.46
C ALA A 51 -17.01 -0.96 -12.29
N GLU A 52 -17.94 -0.06 -12.57
CA GLU A 52 -18.70 0.66 -11.54
C GLU A 52 -19.63 -0.27 -10.76
N ALA A 53 -20.35 -1.17 -11.44
CA ALA A 53 -21.18 -2.18 -10.80
C ALA A 53 -20.36 -3.11 -9.88
N LYS A 54 -19.17 -3.55 -10.34
CA LYS A 54 -18.24 -4.35 -9.53
C LYS A 54 -17.74 -3.60 -8.30
N LYS A 55 -17.40 -2.32 -8.45
CA LYS A 55 -16.99 -1.47 -7.31
C LYS A 55 -18.13 -1.27 -6.31
N ALA A 56 -19.36 -1.02 -6.79
CA ALA A 56 -20.52 -0.87 -5.92
C ALA A 56 -20.85 -2.17 -5.17
N ALA A 57 -20.78 -3.33 -5.84
CA ALA A 57 -20.96 -4.63 -5.20
C ALA A 57 -19.88 -4.91 -4.15
N ALA A 58 -18.61 -4.65 -4.47
CA ALA A 58 -17.51 -4.82 -3.52
C ALA A 58 -17.64 -3.89 -2.30
N ALA A 59 -18.10 -2.65 -2.49
CA ALA A 59 -18.35 -1.71 -1.40
C ALA A 59 -19.46 -2.20 -0.46
N LYS A 60 -20.57 -2.74 -0.99
CA LYS A 60 -21.65 -3.31 -0.18
C LYS A 60 -21.17 -4.51 0.64
N VAL A 61 -20.41 -5.43 0.03
CA VAL A 61 -19.84 -6.58 0.75
C VAL A 61 -18.88 -6.13 1.85
N ALA A 62 -18.05 -5.11 1.58
CA ALA A 62 -17.14 -4.55 2.57
C ALA A 62 -17.89 -3.89 3.74
N GLU A 63 -19.00 -3.19 3.47
CA GLU A 63 -19.84 -2.58 4.50
C GLU A 63 -20.50 -3.64 5.39
N GLU A 64 -21.06 -4.71 4.81
CA GLU A 64 -21.65 -5.80 5.58
C GLU A 64 -20.62 -6.51 6.45
N ARG A 65 -19.41 -6.77 5.91
CA ARG A 65 -18.30 -7.34 6.69
C ARG A 65 -17.87 -6.43 7.84
N ARG A 66 -17.91 -5.10 7.64
CA ARG A 66 -17.62 -4.15 8.71
C ARG A 66 -18.67 -4.20 9.82
N LYS A 67 -19.97 -4.22 9.46
CA LYS A 67 -21.07 -4.34 10.43
C LYS A 67 -20.98 -5.66 11.21
N GLU A 68 -20.76 -6.77 10.53
CA GLU A 68 -20.59 -8.09 11.17
C GLU A 68 -19.37 -8.12 12.13
N ALA A 69 -18.26 -7.50 11.73
CA ALA A 69 -17.07 -7.41 12.57
C ALA A 69 -17.27 -6.49 13.79
N GLU A 70 -18.02 -5.40 13.63
CA GLU A 70 -18.37 -4.48 14.71
C GLU A 70 -19.30 -5.15 15.73
N GLU A 71 -20.33 -5.87 15.27
CA GLU A 71 -21.24 -6.62 16.13
C GLU A 71 -20.50 -7.70 16.92
N LYS A 72 -19.61 -8.46 16.27
CA LYS A 72 -18.77 -9.47 16.96
C LYS A 72 -17.85 -8.85 17.99
N ARG A 73 -17.30 -7.66 17.74
CA ARG A 73 -16.46 -6.93 18.72
C ARG A 73 -17.29 -6.43 19.90
N ALA A 74 -18.49 -5.90 19.64
CA ALA A 74 -19.41 -5.46 20.69
C ALA A 74 -19.85 -6.63 21.59
N ALA A 75 -20.22 -7.77 20.99
CA ALA A 75 -20.58 -8.99 21.72
C ALA A 75 -19.41 -9.54 22.55
N ALA A 76 -18.20 -9.57 21.99
CA ALA A 76 -17.00 -10.00 22.71
C ALA A 76 -16.66 -9.05 23.88
N GLY A 77 -16.83 -7.74 23.70
CA GLY A 77 -16.67 -6.74 24.74
C GLY A 77 -17.66 -6.94 25.89
N ALA A 78 -18.95 -7.10 25.58
CA ALA A 78 -19.99 -7.34 26.58
C ALA A 78 -19.78 -8.65 27.37
N ALA A 79 -19.36 -9.72 26.69
CA ALA A 79 -19.04 -11.00 27.34
C ALA A 79 -17.82 -10.90 28.27
N ALA A 80 -16.80 -10.11 27.89
CA ALA A 80 -15.63 -9.84 28.73
C ALA A 80 -16.00 -9.00 29.96
N GLU A 81 -16.86 -8.00 29.79
CA GLU A 81 -17.38 -7.15 30.87
C GLU A 81 -18.12 -7.98 31.94
N LEU A 82 -19.03 -8.87 31.51
CA LEU A 82 -19.77 -9.77 32.40
C LEU A 82 -18.84 -10.69 33.19
N LYS A 83 -17.86 -11.32 32.51
CA LYS A 83 -16.86 -12.16 33.19
C LYS A 83 -16.03 -11.37 34.21
N ARG A 84 -15.71 -10.10 33.91
CA ARG A 84 -14.97 -9.23 34.84
C ARG A 84 -15.80 -8.88 36.07
N GLN A 85 -17.09 -8.60 35.90
CA GLN A 85 -18.00 -8.32 37.01
C GLN A 85 -18.24 -9.54 37.89
N GLU A 86 -18.44 -10.73 37.31
CA GLU A 86 -18.56 -11.98 38.07
C GLU A 86 -17.28 -12.32 38.84
N ALA A 87 -16.11 -12.12 38.23
CA ALA A 87 -14.83 -12.32 38.90
C ALA A 87 -14.60 -11.32 40.04
N ALA A 88 -15.04 -10.07 39.88
CA ALA A 88 -14.97 -9.06 40.94
C ALA A 88 -15.92 -9.39 42.11
N ALA A 89 -17.16 -9.82 41.82
CA ALA A 89 -18.13 -10.21 42.84
C ALA A 89 -17.66 -11.42 43.66
N LYS A 90 -16.98 -12.40 43.04
CA LYS A 90 -16.43 -13.58 43.73
C LYS A 90 -15.17 -13.28 44.56
N LYS A 91 -14.46 -12.18 44.27
CA LYS A 91 -13.24 -11.76 45.02
C LYS A 91 -13.52 -10.71 46.11
N ALA A 92 -14.70 -10.10 46.12
CA ALA A 92 -15.10 -9.12 47.14
C ALA A 92 -15.21 -9.67 48.58
N PRO A 93 -15.66 -10.92 48.85
CA PRO A 93 -15.74 -11.41 50.23
C PRO A 93 -14.39 -11.89 50.79
N THR A 94 -13.48 -12.39 49.95
CA THR A 94 -12.18 -12.94 50.39
C THR A 94 -11.11 -11.88 50.64
N ALA A 95 -11.24 -10.69 50.05
CA ALA A 95 -10.34 -9.56 50.28
C ALA A 95 -10.54 -8.87 51.64
N ARG A 96 -11.73 -8.96 52.25
CA ARG A 96 -11.99 -8.39 53.58
C ARG A 96 -11.48 -9.29 54.71
N GLU A 97 -11.68 -10.61 54.62
CA GLU A 97 -11.14 -11.55 55.62
C GLU A 97 -9.60 -11.61 55.65
N THR A 98 -8.94 -11.43 54.51
CA THR A 98 -7.48 -11.46 54.41
C THR A 98 -6.80 -10.15 54.84
N LEU A 99 -7.53 -9.04 54.91
CA LEU A 99 -7.02 -7.75 55.44
C LEU A 99 -7.22 -7.63 56.96
N GLU A 100 -8.22 -8.30 57.55
CA GLU A 100 -8.46 -8.29 59.00
C GLU A 100 -7.50 -9.19 59.79
N SER A 101 -6.96 -10.24 59.14
CA SER A 101 -6.05 -11.20 59.77
C SER A 101 -4.56 -10.95 59.50
N ALA A 102 -4.22 -9.88 58.75
CA ALA A 102 -2.84 -9.51 58.45
C ALA A 102 -2.29 -8.48 59.44
N LYS A 103 -1.47 -8.94 60.39
CA LYS A 103 -0.55 -8.11 61.20
C LYS A 103 0.24 -7.18 60.26
N PRO A 104 0.39 -5.86 60.51
CA PRO A 104 1.12 -4.97 59.61
C PRO A 104 2.57 -5.45 59.47
N ARG A 105 2.88 -6.05 58.31
CA ARG A 105 4.23 -6.45 57.94
C ARG A 105 4.75 -5.47 56.90
N THR A 106 5.92 -4.97 57.24
CA THR A 106 6.88 -4.15 56.52
C THR A 106 6.68 -4.15 55.00
N THR A 107 6.36 -2.97 54.47
CA THR A 107 6.60 -2.49 53.10
C THR A 107 7.16 -3.54 52.13
N ILE A 108 6.27 -4.24 51.43
CA ILE A 108 6.63 -4.99 50.23
C ILE A 108 6.96 -3.96 49.15
N SER A 109 8.23 -3.88 48.80
CA SER A 109 8.76 -3.09 47.69
C SER A 109 7.94 -3.33 46.41
N LEU A 110 7.12 -2.36 46.02
CA LEU A 110 6.45 -2.31 44.72
C LEU A 110 7.36 -1.71 43.63
N PHE A 111 8.65 -1.99 43.73
CA PHE A 111 9.66 -1.74 42.71
C PHE A 111 10.55 -2.99 42.64
N GLY A 112 9.92 -4.12 42.29
CA GLY A 112 10.59 -5.38 41.98
C GLY A 112 10.94 -5.47 40.50
N PHE A 113 11.55 -4.43 39.93
CA PHE A 113 12.18 -4.55 38.62
C PHE A 113 13.64 -4.95 38.83
N GLY A 114 13.96 -6.14 38.30
CA GLY A 114 15.23 -6.86 38.35
C GLY A 114 16.49 -6.05 38.70
N VAL A 115 17.15 -6.51 39.75
CA VAL A 115 18.61 -6.42 39.89
C VAL A 115 19.23 -7.03 38.61
N PRO A 116 20.11 -6.29 37.93
CA PRO A 116 21.50 -6.73 38.02
C PRO A 116 22.39 -5.62 38.57
N LYS A 117 23.08 -6.02 39.63
CA LYS A 117 24.34 -5.50 40.16
C LYS A 117 25.30 -5.18 39.02
N SER A 118 25.79 -3.95 38.98
CA SER A 118 27.21 -3.66 38.74
C SER A 118 27.52 -2.24 39.22
N GLU A 119 28.43 -2.23 40.18
CA GLU A 119 29.32 -1.13 40.55
C GLU A 119 29.83 -0.35 39.31
N ASP A 120 29.75 0.97 39.30
CA ASP A 120 30.85 1.88 39.69
C ASP A 120 30.69 3.29 39.03
N VAL A 121 30.91 4.32 39.86
CA VAL A 121 31.28 5.73 39.54
C VAL A 121 30.30 6.67 38.83
N ALA A 122 29.76 7.61 39.60
CA ALA A 122 29.50 9.00 39.18
C ALA A 122 30.75 9.87 39.48
N PRO A 123 30.88 11.15 39.04
CA PRO A 123 30.08 11.97 38.10
C PRO A 123 30.97 12.77 37.10
N ALA A 124 30.38 13.42 36.09
CA ALA A 124 30.77 14.79 35.65
C ALA A 124 30.00 15.28 34.42
N ALA A 125 29.32 16.41 34.62
CA ALA A 125 29.22 17.58 33.75
C ALA A 125 29.29 17.43 32.21
N ALA A 126 28.17 17.82 31.59
CA ALA A 126 28.10 18.81 30.52
C ALA A 126 29.19 18.80 29.43
N VAL A 127 28.86 18.21 28.27
CA VAL A 127 29.11 18.85 26.97
C VAL A 127 28.17 18.26 25.93
N VAL A 128 27.40 19.13 25.30
CA VAL A 128 26.82 18.89 23.98
C VAL A 128 27.94 18.60 22.98
N PRO A 129 27.77 17.61 22.09
CA PRO A 129 28.36 17.77 20.77
C PRO A 129 27.30 17.51 19.72
N THR A 130 26.87 18.60 19.09
CA THR A 130 26.37 18.62 17.73
C THR A 130 27.43 17.94 16.86
N VAL A 131 27.17 16.72 16.38
CA VAL A 131 28.01 16.08 15.34
C VAL A 131 27.13 15.61 14.20
N ALA A 132 27.41 16.23 13.06
CA ALA A 132 26.95 15.95 11.71
C ALA A 132 26.90 14.44 11.37
N PRO A 133 26.05 14.05 10.38
CA PRO A 133 25.66 12.66 10.17
C PRO A 133 26.86 11.80 9.74
N LYS A 134 27.14 10.75 10.53
CA LYS A 134 28.08 9.69 10.13
C LYS A 134 27.46 8.92 8.96
N LYS A 135 28.12 9.02 7.81
CA LYS A 135 27.86 8.29 6.56
C LYS A 135 27.44 6.84 6.84
N ALA A 136 26.19 6.54 6.49
CA ALA A 136 25.67 5.19 6.40
C ALA A 136 26.60 4.33 5.51
N ALA A 137 26.87 3.10 5.96
CA ALA A 137 27.64 2.11 5.23
C ALA A 137 27.12 2.01 3.79
N LYS A 138 28.00 2.32 2.84
CA LYS A 138 27.69 2.49 1.43
C LYS A 138 27.28 1.14 0.83
N ALA A 139 26.00 0.98 0.54
CA ALA A 139 25.53 -0.09 -0.33
C ALA A 139 26.28 -0.03 -1.67
N PRO A 140 26.50 -1.18 -2.35
CA PRO A 140 27.19 -1.22 -3.64
C PRO A 140 26.57 -0.22 -4.64
N ALA A 141 27.43 0.47 -5.38
CA ALA A 141 27.04 1.59 -6.23
C ALA A 141 25.95 1.18 -7.23
N GLY A 142 24.82 1.92 -7.23
CA GLY A 142 23.73 1.76 -8.19
C GLY A 142 22.51 0.98 -7.69
N VAL A 143 22.52 0.45 -6.46
CA VAL A 143 21.34 -0.19 -5.84
C VAL A 143 20.65 0.82 -4.91
N PRO A 144 19.33 1.06 -5.04
CA PRO A 144 18.60 1.93 -4.13
C PRO A 144 18.70 1.45 -2.69
N THR A 145 18.89 2.38 -1.76
CA THR A 145 19.01 2.08 -0.34
C THR A 145 17.72 2.41 0.41
N LEU A 146 17.30 1.52 1.31
CA LEU A 146 16.18 1.72 2.22
C LEU A 146 16.71 2.06 3.62
N SER A 147 16.20 3.13 4.20
CA SER A 147 16.50 3.60 5.55
C SER A 147 15.25 3.59 6.42
N ARG A 148 15.43 3.46 7.75
CA ARG A 148 14.34 3.31 8.74
C ARG A 148 13.26 2.33 8.29
N TRP A 149 13.71 1.20 7.76
CA TRP A 149 12.82 0.22 7.17
C TRP A 149 12.32 -0.76 8.25
N ARG A 150 11.17 -1.38 7.98
CA ARG A 150 10.61 -2.48 8.76
C ARG A 150 10.11 -3.57 7.82
N GLN A 151 10.21 -4.82 8.25
CA GLN A 151 9.60 -5.95 7.56
C GLN A 151 8.17 -6.14 8.09
N ASN A 152 7.20 -6.14 7.17
CA ASN A 152 5.80 -6.35 7.45
C ASN A 152 5.50 -7.86 7.56
N ARG A 153 4.34 -8.20 8.15
CA ARG A 153 3.93 -9.60 8.36
C ARG A 153 3.74 -10.38 7.05
N ASP A 154 3.43 -9.68 5.96
CA ASP A 154 3.30 -10.24 4.61
C ASP A 154 4.66 -10.47 3.91
N GLY A 155 5.77 -10.17 4.59
CA GLY A 155 7.12 -10.27 4.06
C GLY A 155 7.55 -9.07 3.23
N SER A 156 6.72 -8.03 3.04
CA SER A 156 7.16 -6.80 2.38
C SER A 156 8.07 -5.95 3.27
N ILE A 157 8.86 -5.05 2.68
CA ILE A 157 9.62 -4.04 3.43
C ILE A 157 9.04 -2.66 3.14
N SER A 158 8.74 -1.91 4.20
CA SER A 158 8.41 -0.49 4.11
C SER A 158 9.55 0.34 4.70
N GLY A 159 9.91 1.46 4.06
CA GLY A 159 10.97 2.35 4.53
C GLY A 159 11.11 3.60 3.66
N PHE A 160 12.15 4.38 3.92
CA PHE A 160 12.49 5.56 3.11
C PHE A 160 13.59 5.24 2.13
N ILE A 161 13.34 5.44 0.84
CA ILE A 161 14.30 5.14 -0.23
C ILE A 161 15.28 6.29 -0.46
N SER A 162 16.50 5.95 -0.87
CA SER A 162 17.48 6.93 -1.37
C SER A 162 18.38 6.30 -2.44
N GLY A 163 18.90 7.11 -3.35
CA GLY A 163 19.82 6.70 -4.41
C GLY A 163 19.13 5.97 -5.56
N SER A 164 17.82 6.16 -5.73
CA SER A 164 17.05 5.62 -6.85
C SER A 164 16.84 6.68 -7.94
N ARG A 165 16.67 6.26 -9.20
CA ARG A 165 16.31 7.19 -10.30
C ARG A 165 14.81 7.45 -10.44
N SER A 166 14.00 6.58 -9.83
CA SER A 166 12.55 6.56 -10.02
C SER A 166 11.79 7.21 -8.85
N PHE A 167 12.44 7.37 -7.71
CA PHE A 167 11.88 7.90 -6.47
C PHE A 167 12.82 8.95 -5.89
N GLU A 168 12.24 9.95 -5.24
CA GLU A 168 13.00 11.00 -4.57
C GLU A 168 13.67 10.46 -3.30
N ASP A 169 14.80 11.06 -2.92
CA ASP A 169 15.48 10.72 -1.68
C ASP A 169 14.60 11.08 -0.47
N GLY A 170 14.34 10.09 0.39
CA GLY A 170 13.46 10.23 1.55
C GLY A 170 12.00 9.92 1.27
N GLU A 171 11.64 9.44 0.08
CA GLU A 171 10.27 9.05 -0.25
C GLU A 171 9.88 7.74 0.49
N PRO A 172 8.70 7.68 1.14
CA PRO A 172 8.23 6.45 1.77
C PRO A 172 7.78 5.44 0.71
N VAL A 173 8.42 4.27 0.69
CA VAL A 173 8.12 3.19 -0.26
C VAL A 173 7.80 1.89 0.46
N THR A 174 6.97 1.05 -0.16
CA THR A 174 6.74 -0.34 0.25
C THR A 174 7.05 -1.26 -0.91
N THR A 175 7.95 -2.22 -0.69
CA THR A 175 8.35 -3.19 -1.70
C THR A 175 7.40 -4.38 -1.74
N SER A 176 7.52 -5.23 -2.76
CA SER A 176 6.93 -6.58 -2.73
C SER A 176 7.59 -7.44 -1.64
N PRO A 177 7.01 -8.62 -1.30
CA PRO A 177 7.60 -9.55 -0.36
C PRO A 177 9.04 -9.90 -0.73
N ILE A 178 9.93 -9.89 0.25
CA ILE A 178 11.33 -10.29 0.06
C ILE A 178 11.48 -11.81 0.14
N THR A 179 12.47 -12.33 -0.57
CA THR A 179 12.73 -13.78 -0.62
C THR A 179 13.60 -14.27 0.54
N SER A 180 14.17 -13.35 1.33
CA SER A 180 15.08 -13.61 2.44
C SER A 180 14.81 -12.65 3.59
N ASP A 181 15.19 -12.99 4.83
CA ASP A 181 15.08 -12.07 5.96
C ASP A 181 15.86 -10.77 5.72
N ALA A 182 15.27 -9.64 6.11
CA ALA A 182 15.90 -8.35 5.97
C ALA A 182 16.91 -8.13 7.10
N VAL A 183 18.17 -7.90 6.75
CA VAL A 183 19.25 -7.64 7.72
C VAL A 183 19.89 -6.30 7.42
N GLY A 184 20.03 -5.44 8.44
CA GLY A 184 20.67 -4.14 8.30
C GLY A 184 22.09 -4.25 7.73
N GLY A 185 22.38 -3.46 6.69
CA GLY A 185 23.64 -3.48 5.95
C GLY A 185 23.68 -4.45 4.76
N ALA A 186 22.66 -5.29 4.56
CA ALA A 186 22.62 -6.28 3.48
C ALA A 186 21.86 -5.78 2.24
N VAL A 187 22.01 -6.49 1.12
CA VAL A 187 21.17 -6.30 -0.07
C VAL A 187 20.09 -7.39 -0.09
N VAL A 188 18.84 -6.98 -0.11
CA VAL A 188 17.67 -7.87 -0.17
C VAL A 188 17.10 -7.93 -1.58
N THR A 189 16.53 -9.08 -1.94
CA THR A 189 15.86 -9.28 -3.24
C THR A 189 14.37 -9.48 -3.00
N THR A 190 13.56 -8.73 -3.73
CA THR A 190 12.10 -8.87 -3.74
C THR A 190 11.67 -10.05 -4.62
N GLY A 191 10.46 -10.57 -4.41
CA GLY A 191 9.90 -11.65 -5.24
C GLY A 191 9.78 -11.31 -6.72
N SER A 192 9.79 -10.02 -7.09
CA SER A 192 9.84 -9.56 -8.48
C SER A 192 11.26 -9.48 -9.07
N GLY A 193 12.30 -9.76 -8.28
CA GLY A 193 13.71 -9.70 -8.68
C GLY A 193 14.40 -8.35 -8.49
N SER A 194 13.70 -7.34 -7.96
CA SER A 194 14.31 -6.04 -7.66
C SER A 194 15.18 -6.11 -6.39
N ARG A 195 16.36 -5.49 -6.42
CA ARG A 195 17.35 -5.49 -5.32
C ARG A 195 17.37 -4.16 -4.58
N TYR A 196 17.47 -4.20 -3.25
CA TYR A 196 17.53 -3.01 -2.39
C TYR A 196 18.59 -3.18 -1.31
N GLY A 197 19.37 -2.14 -1.05
CA GLY A 197 20.30 -2.11 0.09
C GLY A 197 19.57 -1.66 1.34
N VAL A 198 19.38 -2.53 2.32
CA VAL A 198 18.76 -2.15 3.60
C VAL A 198 19.83 -1.60 4.53
N CYS A 199 19.70 -0.35 4.99
CA CYS A 199 20.64 0.26 5.93
C CYS A 199 20.36 -0.21 7.37
N PHE A 200 21.35 -0.14 8.27
CA PHE A 200 21.15 -0.42 9.70
C PHE A 200 20.00 0.39 10.29
N ILE A 201 19.15 -0.29 11.07
CA ILE A 201 18.10 0.32 11.87
C ILE A 201 18.78 0.97 13.08
N HIS A 202 18.81 2.30 13.14
CA HIS A 202 19.06 3.01 14.40
C HIS A 202 17.74 3.03 15.17
N ASN A 203 17.55 2.06 16.06
CA ASN A 203 16.51 2.16 17.09
C ASN A 203 17.01 3.21 18.09
N GLN A 204 16.32 4.36 18.14
CA GLN A 204 16.48 5.36 19.20
C GLN A 204 15.41 5.12 20.25
#